data_AF-X1EMY7-F1
#
_entry.id   AF-X1EMY7-F1
#
_cell.length_a   1.000
_cell.length_b   1.000
_cell.length_c   1.000
_cell.angle_alpha   90.00
_cell.angle_beta   90.00
_cell.angle_gamma   90.00
#
_symmetry.space_group_name_H-M   'P 1'
#
loop_
_entity.id
_entity.type
_entity.pdbx_description
1 polymer ?
#
loop_
_entity_poly.entity_id
_entity_poly.type
_entity_poly.pdbx_seq_one_letter_code
_entity_poly.pdbx_strand_id
1 'polypeptide(L)'
;MSAASKIFPPIRRVFSEKIQHKINLTTSEVVDFLKYPKDLLIQSGYNIVLPEVFMRGGRQRLSARLIIRSQDHKEIKGGKTSVLPSLFNFNSMLEYKWDIELEGKKLTEEEFNNLINSNESLINVRGKWILVDQQDVEDLKYVKESETKNYMDALKLGLTGKIQLRENGTEYDVLVEGDLKGIIERIQSIDAFEQIHCPPSFNGELRHYQQTALTWMVNMIKFNFGLCLADDMGLGKTIQIIALLLYLKETYPHNPGGVLIVCPTSI
;
A
#
# COMPACT_ATOMS: atom_id res chain seq x y z
N MET A 1 53.30 -9.14 -5.65
CA MET A 1 51.84 -9.43 -5.64
C MET A 1 51.12 -8.12 -5.35
N SER A 2 50.38 -7.58 -6.33
CA SER A 2 49.74 -6.27 -6.26
C SER A 2 48.82 -6.13 -5.03
N ALA A 3 48.82 -4.97 -4.35
CA ALA A 3 47.99 -4.70 -3.17
C ALA A 3 46.49 -4.98 -3.45
N ALA A 4 46.03 -4.76 -4.68
CA ALA A 4 44.68 -5.09 -5.13
C ALA A 4 44.30 -6.58 -4.95
N SER A 5 45.23 -7.52 -5.13
CA SER A 5 44.94 -8.97 -5.03
C SER A 5 44.88 -9.50 -3.60
N LYS A 6 45.22 -8.65 -2.61
CA LYS A 6 44.92 -8.89 -1.19
C LYS A 6 43.53 -8.39 -0.81
N ILE A 7 43.05 -7.31 -1.46
CA ILE A 7 41.75 -6.70 -1.19
C ILE A 7 40.61 -7.44 -1.88
N PHE A 8 40.82 -7.90 -3.13
CA PHE A 8 39.85 -8.72 -3.87
C PHE A 8 40.54 -9.96 -4.45
N PRO A 9 40.43 -11.13 -3.78
CA PRO A 9 41.13 -12.36 -4.17
C PRO A 9 40.94 -12.82 -5.64
N PRO A 10 39.77 -12.66 -6.28
CA PRO A 10 39.57 -13.04 -7.68
C PRO A 10 40.52 -12.36 -8.67
N ILE A 11 41.09 -11.18 -8.33
CA ILE A 11 42.09 -10.48 -9.17
C ILE A 11 43.36 -11.33 -9.34
N ARG A 12 43.65 -12.28 -8.44
CA ARG A 12 44.81 -13.18 -8.58
C ARG A 12 44.81 -13.97 -9.89
N ARG A 13 43.62 -14.26 -10.45
CA ARG A 13 43.46 -14.97 -11.73
C ARG A 13 44.07 -14.20 -12.92
N VAL A 14 44.15 -12.87 -12.83
CA VAL A 14 44.82 -12.02 -13.83
C VAL A 14 46.32 -12.29 -13.87
N PHE A 15 46.93 -12.61 -12.71
CA PHE A 15 48.37 -12.73 -12.57
C PHE A 15 48.90 -14.14 -12.87
N SER A 16 48.04 -15.14 -13.03
CA SER A 16 48.43 -16.52 -13.33
C SER A 16 48.68 -16.79 -14.81
N GLU A 17 48.15 -15.96 -15.72
CA GLU A 17 48.33 -16.13 -17.16
C GLU A 17 49.00 -14.89 -17.78
N LYS A 18 50.02 -15.12 -18.61
CA LYS A 18 50.93 -14.06 -19.10
C LYS A 18 50.26 -12.95 -19.93
N ILE A 19 49.00 -13.11 -20.40
CA ILE A 19 48.37 -12.19 -21.38
C ILE A 19 46.83 -12.10 -21.24
N GLN A 20 46.28 -12.10 -20.02
CA GLN A 20 44.84 -11.78 -19.85
C GLN A 20 44.65 -10.43 -19.16
N HIS A 21 44.03 -9.49 -19.87
CA HIS A 21 43.58 -8.19 -19.34
C HIS A 21 42.12 -8.20 -18.86
N LYS A 22 41.46 -9.36 -18.91
CA LYS A 22 40.05 -9.54 -18.53
C LYS A 22 39.94 -10.76 -17.62
N ILE A 23 39.07 -10.68 -16.62
CA ILE A 23 38.65 -11.82 -15.81
C ILE A 23 37.15 -11.96 -15.89
N ASN A 24 36.70 -13.20 -16.01
CA ASN A 24 35.29 -13.52 -15.83
C ASN A 24 35.06 -13.73 -14.33
N LEU A 25 34.18 -12.90 -13.75
CA LEU A 25 33.73 -13.03 -12.38
C LEU A 25 32.41 -13.80 -12.35
N THR A 26 32.20 -14.58 -11.31
CA THR A 26 30.88 -15.16 -11.05
C THR A 26 29.92 -14.11 -10.49
N THR A 27 28.62 -14.35 -10.58
CA THR A 27 27.57 -13.53 -9.97
C THR A 27 27.86 -13.23 -8.50
N SER A 28 28.23 -14.25 -7.71
CA SER A 28 28.59 -14.11 -6.30
C SER A 28 29.81 -13.22 -6.07
N GLU A 29 30.85 -13.36 -6.89
CA GLU A 29 32.08 -12.55 -6.79
C GLU A 29 31.82 -11.07 -7.12
N VAL A 30 30.91 -10.79 -8.06
CA VAL A 30 30.48 -9.42 -8.36
C VAL A 30 29.73 -8.80 -7.18
N VAL A 31 28.79 -9.54 -6.59
CA VAL A 31 28.03 -9.06 -5.41
C VAL A 31 28.97 -8.80 -4.24
N ASP A 32 29.92 -9.68 -3.99
CA ASP A 32 30.91 -9.50 -2.93
C ASP A 32 31.85 -8.32 -3.20
N PHE A 33 32.23 -8.09 -4.46
CA PHE A 33 33.00 -6.91 -4.87
C PHE A 33 32.26 -5.59 -4.55
N LEU A 34 30.94 -5.55 -4.81
CA LEU A 34 30.11 -4.37 -4.61
C LEU A 34 29.89 -3.98 -3.14
N LYS A 35 30.17 -4.88 -2.19
CA LYS A 35 30.05 -4.63 -0.75
C LYS A 35 31.25 -3.81 -0.23
N TYR A 36 32.27 -4.49 0.28
CA TYR A 36 33.40 -3.90 1.00
C TYR A 36 34.68 -3.73 0.16
N PRO A 37 35.05 -4.66 -0.74
CA PRO A 37 36.28 -4.57 -1.53
C PRO A 37 36.36 -3.33 -2.41
N LYS A 38 35.26 -2.90 -3.01
CA LYS A 38 35.17 -1.68 -3.82
C LYS A 38 35.65 -0.44 -3.05
N ASP A 39 35.11 -0.21 -1.85
CA ASP A 39 35.42 0.98 -1.07
C ASP A 39 36.89 0.98 -0.61
N LEU A 40 37.42 -0.19 -0.23
CA LEU A 40 38.83 -0.37 0.11
C LEU A 40 39.78 -0.12 -1.06
N LEU A 41 39.42 -0.54 -2.27
CA LEU A 41 40.23 -0.34 -3.47
C LEU A 41 40.27 1.15 -3.86
N ILE A 42 39.15 1.86 -3.75
CA ILE A 42 39.11 3.33 -3.95
C ILE A 42 40.01 4.03 -2.93
N GLN A 43 39.89 3.67 -1.65
CA GLN A 43 40.75 4.21 -0.59
C GLN A 43 42.23 3.89 -0.81
N SER A 44 42.55 2.76 -1.44
CA SER A 44 43.91 2.35 -1.79
C SER A 44 44.44 3.02 -3.07
N GLY A 45 43.72 3.99 -3.64
CA GLY A 45 44.15 4.79 -4.79
C GLY A 45 43.87 4.15 -6.16
N TYR A 46 43.07 3.08 -6.22
CA TYR A 46 42.67 2.48 -7.49
C TYR A 46 41.44 3.19 -8.07
N ASN A 47 41.49 3.53 -9.37
CA ASN A 47 40.32 4.03 -10.07
C ASN A 47 39.41 2.86 -10.46
N ILE A 48 38.19 2.83 -9.91
CA ILE A 48 37.18 1.84 -10.25
C ILE A 48 36.13 2.48 -11.15
N VAL A 49 36.06 2.01 -12.39
CA VAL A 49 34.96 2.33 -13.30
C VAL A 49 33.93 1.21 -13.21
N LEU A 50 32.79 1.53 -12.60
CA LEU A 50 31.64 0.65 -12.56
C LEU A 50 30.66 1.03 -13.67
N PRO A 51 30.04 0.06 -14.35
CA PRO A 51 28.83 0.30 -15.12
C PRO A 51 27.81 1.11 -14.32
N GLU A 52 27.01 1.95 -14.98
CA GLU A 52 25.98 2.77 -14.34
C GLU A 52 25.03 1.96 -13.43
N VAL A 53 24.80 0.70 -13.80
CA VAL A 53 24.06 -0.34 -13.05
C VAL A 53 24.55 -0.52 -11.60
N PHE A 54 25.82 -0.22 -11.30
CA PHE A 54 26.46 -0.47 -10.00
C PHE A 54 26.88 0.81 -9.26
N MET A 55 26.55 1.99 -9.78
CA MET A 55 26.88 3.27 -9.14
C MET A 55 25.90 3.63 -8.02
N ARG A 56 26.36 4.32 -6.97
CA ARG A 56 25.49 4.76 -5.84
C ARG A 56 24.40 5.69 -6.38
N GLY A 57 23.14 5.32 -6.20
CA GLY A 57 21.96 5.98 -6.80
C GLY A 57 21.41 5.24 -8.04
N GLY A 58 22.21 4.39 -8.68
CA GLY A 58 21.83 3.46 -9.76
C GLY A 58 21.06 2.26 -9.23
N ARG A 59 19.99 2.52 -8.48
CA ARG A 59 19.02 1.51 -8.07
C ARG A 59 18.21 1.10 -9.30
N GLN A 60 18.75 0.26 -10.19
CA GLN A 60 17.88 -0.70 -10.88
C GLN A 60 17.46 -1.76 -9.85
N ARG A 61 16.69 -1.31 -8.86
CA ARG A 61 16.00 -2.20 -7.95
C ARG A 61 14.77 -2.67 -8.70
N LEU A 62 14.40 -3.94 -8.52
CA LEU A 62 13.05 -4.36 -8.87
C LEU A 62 12.08 -3.44 -8.13
N SER A 63 11.29 -2.68 -8.89
CA SER A 63 10.17 -1.95 -8.32
C SER A 63 8.98 -2.87 -8.43
N ALA A 64 8.53 -3.41 -7.30
CA ALA A 64 7.28 -4.13 -7.25
C ALA A 64 6.17 -3.19 -6.79
N ARG A 65 5.00 -3.35 -7.40
CA ARG A 65 3.81 -2.58 -7.09
C ARG A 65 2.66 -3.54 -6.84
N LEU A 66 2.01 -3.39 -5.70
CA LEU A 66 0.80 -4.14 -5.38
C LEU A 66 -0.40 -3.43 -5.98
N ILE A 67 -1.13 -4.11 -6.85
CA ILE A 67 -2.41 -3.67 -7.40
C ILE A 67 -3.53 -4.41 -6.66
N ILE A 68 -4.41 -3.66 -6.03
CA ILE A 68 -5.60 -4.19 -5.36
C ILE A 68 -6.81 -3.83 -6.23
N ARG A 69 -7.45 -4.83 -6.81
CA ARG A 69 -8.66 -4.67 -7.62
C ARG A 69 -9.88 -5.09 -6.84
N SER A 70 -10.84 -4.18 -6.71
CA SER A 70 -12.20 -4.54 -6.34
C SER A 70 -13.02 -4.74 -7.62
N GLN A 71 -13.80 -5.83 -7.72
CA GLN A 71 -14.75 -5.96 -8.83
C GLN A 71 -15.79 -4.84 -8.78
N ASP A 72 -16.15 -4.31 -9.95
CA ASP A 72 -17.26 -3.37 -10.10
C ASP A 72 -18.57 -4.08 -9.74
N HIS A 73 -19.26 -3.59 -8.72
CA HIS A 73 -20.65 -3.97 -8.53
C HIS A 73 -21.47 -3.37 -9.68
N LYS A 74 -21.69 -4.14 -10.76
CA LYS A 74 -22.74 -3.81 -11.74
C LYS A 74 -24.06 -3.68 -10.98
N GLU A 75 -24.66 -2.50 -11.03
CA GLU A 75 -25.99 -2.24 -10.50
C GLU A 75 -26.95 -3.35 -10.96
N ILE A 76 -27.45 -4.12 -10.00
CA ILE A 76 -28.57 -5.03 -10.25
C ILE A 76 -29.78 -4.14 -10.53
N LYS A 77 -30.15 -4.00 -11.81
CA LYS A 77 -31.38 -3.35 -12.24
C LYS A 77 -32.58 -4.12 -11.70
N GLY A 78 -33.08 -3.73 -10.53
CA GLY A 78 -34.33 -4.29 -9.98
C GLY A 78 -34.40 -4.27 -8.46
N GLY A 79 -34.48 -3.08 -7.85
CA GLY A 79 -34.77 -2.95 -6.42
C GLY A 79 -34.71 -1.49 -5.99
N LYS A 80 -35.80 -0.95 -5.44
CA LYS A 80 -35.89 0.44 -4.99
C LYS A 80 -34.87 0.72 -3.87
N THR A 81 -34.05 1.74 -4.10
CA THR A 81 -33.29 2.56 -3.13
C THR A 81 -32.43 1.82 -2.10
N SER A 82 -31.25 1.37 -2.55
CA SER A 82 -30.01 1.49 -1.76
C SER A 82 -28.87 1.85 -2.71
N VAL A 83 -28.37 3.09 -2.64
CA VAL A 83 -27.27 3.60 -3.48
C VAL A 83 -25.90 3.04 -3.04
N LEU A 84 -25.89 2.03 -2.16
CA LEU A 84 -24.66 1.41 -1.67
C LEU A 84 -24.63 -0.09 -2.01
N PRO A 85 -23.49 -0.60 -2.50
CA PRO A 85 -23.18 -2.01 -2.45
C PRO A 85 -23.09 -2.45 -0.97
N SER A 86 -23.59 -3.64 -0.66
CA SER A 86 -23.58 -4.22 0.69
C SER A 86 -22.16 -4.32 1.24
N LEU A 87 -21.83 -3.54 2.29
CA LEU A 87 -20.55 -3.58 3.03
C LEU A 87 -20.17 -4.99 3.54
N PHE A 88 -21.14 -5.90 3.64
CA PHE A 88 -20.93 -7.27 4.08
C PHE A 88 -20.48 -8.25 2.98
N ASN A 89 -20.54 -7.87 1.69
CA ASN A 89 -20.16 -8.75 0.59
C ASN A 89 -18.75 -8.49 0.01
N PHE A 90 -17.97 -7.57 0.60
CA PHE A 90 -16.71 -7.09 0.02
C PHE A 90 -15.51 -8.03 0.20
N ASN A 91 -15.54 -8.97 1.13
CA ASN A 91 -14.40 -9.88 1.36
C ASN A 91 -14.21 -10.91 0.25
N SER A 92 -15.20 -11.14 -0.62
CA SER A 92 -15.13 -12.13 -1.70
C SER A 92 -14.76 -11.56 -3.07
N MET A 93 -14.45 -10.26 -3.18
CA MET A 93 -14.27 -9.56 -4.47
C MET A 93 -12.99 -8.72 -4.58
N LEU A 94 -11.98 -8.99 -3.73
CA LEU A 94 -10.67 -8.32 -3.83
C LEU A 94 -9.66 -9.25 -4.48
N GLU A 95 -9.13 -8.82 -5.63
CA GLU A 95 -8.03 -9.46 -6.33
C GLU A 95 -6.73 -8.69 -6.04
N TYR A 96 -5.74 -9.38 -5.50
CA TYR A 96 -4.42 -8.82 -5.23
C TYR A 96 -3.45 -9.29 -6.31
N LYS A 97 -2.90 -8.35 -7.07
CA LYS A 97 -1.95 -8.63 -8.13
C LYS A 97 -0.66 -7.86 -7.91
N TRP A 98 0.47 -8.55 -7.96
CA TRP A 98 1.78 -7.90 -7.97
C TRP A 98 2.22 -7.65 -9.40
N ASP A 99 2.40 -6.37 -9.75
CA ASP A 99 3.05 -5.96 -10.98
C ASP A 99 4.51 -5.60 -10.65
N ILE A 100 5.43 -6.33 -11.25
CA ILE A 100 6.86 -6.15 -11.04
C ILE A 100 7.41 -5.46 -12.28
N GLU A 101 8.02 -4.30 -12.06
CA GLU A 101 8.56 -3.45 -13.11
C GLU A 101 10.08 -3.35 -13.00
N LEU A 102 10.72 -3.28 -14.18
CA LEU A 102 12.13 -3.04 -14.35
C LEU A 102 12.32 -1.80 -15.21
N GLU A 103 12.90 -0.73 -14.65
CA GLU A 103 13.04 0.56 -15.35
C GLU A 103 11.72 1.04 -15.99
N GLY A 104 10.58 0.80 -15.33
CA GLY A 104 9.24 1.14 -15.83
C GLY A 104 8.66 0.19 -16.89
N LYS A 105 9.28 -0.97 -17.13
CA LYS A 105 8.72 -2.03 -17.99
C LYS A 105 8.29 -3.24 -17.16
N LYS A 106 7.05 -3.69 -17.34
CA LYS A 106 6.51 -4.89 -16.67
C LYS A 106 7.28 -6.15 -17.08
N LEU A 107 7.65 -6.96 -16.10
CA LEU A 107 8.17 -8.30 -16.33
C LEU A 107 7.02 -9.28 -16.59
N THR A 108 7.27 -10.29 -17.41
CA THR A 108 6.33 -11.41 -17.58
C THR A 108 6.44 -12.40 -16.42
N GLU A 109 5.41 -13.24 -16.24
CA GLU A 109 5.44 -14.28 -15.21
C GLU A 109 6.59 -15.29 -15.42
N GLU A 110 6.90 -15.61 -16.68
CA GLU A 110 8.03 -16.47 -17.03
C GLU A 110 9.36 -15.84 -16.65
N GLU A 111 9.55 -14.54 -16.93
CA GLU A 111 10.73 -13.79 -16.52
C GLU A 111 10.84 -13.76 -15.00
N PHE A 112 9.74 -13.53 -14.28
CA PHE A 112 9.73 -13.53 -12.82
C PHE A 112 10.02 -14.91 -12.21
N ASN A 113 9.46 -15.98 -12.77
CA ASN A 113 9.75 -17.34 -12.32
C ASN A 113 11.21 -17.71 -12.55
N ASN A 114 11.80 -17.27 -13.67
CA ASN A 114 13.23 -17.42 -13.92
C ASN A 114 14.06 -16.62 -12.90
N LEU A 115 13.60 -15.44 -12.48
CA LEU A 115 14.25 -14.68 -11.41
C LEU A 115 14.27 -15.48 -10.10
N ILE A 116 13.11 -15.99 -9.67
CA ILE A 116 12.98 -16.78 -8.44
C ILE A 116 13.86 -18.04 -8.47
N ASN A 117 13.85 -18.77 -9.58
CA ASN A 117 14.54 -20.07 -9.68
C ASN A 117 16.07 -19.94 -9.75
N SER A 118 16.59 -18.81 -10.24
CA SER A 118 18.03 -18.63 -10.41
C SER A 118 18.79 -18.54 -9.09
N ASN A 119 18.14 -18.22 -7.97
CA ASN A 119 18.73 -18.01 -6.63
C ASN A 119 19.97 -17.08 -6.63
N GLU A 120 20.18 -16.31 -7.68
CA GLU A 120 21.32 -15.44 -7.89
C GLU A 120 20.92 -14.00 -7.60
N SER A 121 21.71 -13.28 -6.82
CA SER A 121 21.43 -11.86 -6.52
C SER A 121 21.72 -10.93 -7.70
N LEU A 122 22.34 -11.43 -8.77
CA LEU A 122 22.60 -10.66 -9.99
C LEU A 122 22.03 -11.42 -11.20
N ILE A 123 20.99 -10.87 -11.82
CA ILE A 123 20.29 -11.59 -12.90
C ILE A 123 20.30 -10.76 -14.17
N ASN A 124 20.50 -11.43 -15.31
CA ASN A 124 20.46 -10.80 -16.62
C ASN A 124 19.05 -10.90 -17.22
N VAL A 125 18.34 -9.78 -17.24
CA VAL A 125 17.02 -9.67 -17.89
C VAL A 125 17.17 -8.81 -19.14
N ARG A 126 16.88 -9.40 -20.31
CA ARG A 126 16.91 -8.72 -21.62
C ARG A 126 18.25 -8.01 -21.92
N GLY A 127 19.37 -8.61 -21.52
CA GLY A 127 20.71 -8.07 -21.75
C GLY A 127 21.20 -7.07 -20.69
N LYS A 128 20.43 -6.84 -19.62
CA LYS A 128 20.80 -5.95 -18.51
C LYS A 128 20.94 -6.74 -17.20
N TRP A 129 22.03 -6.50 -16.47
CA TRP A 129 22.27 -7.10 -15.16
C TRP A 129 21.58 -6.30 -14.07
N ILE A 130 20.89 -6.96 -13.14
CA ILE A 130 20.10 -6.33 -12.08
C ILE A 130 20.47 -6.94 -10.74
N LEU A 131 20.67 -6.09 -9.74
CA LEU A 131 20.90 -6.53 -8.37
C LEU A 131 19.55 -6.71 -7.66
N VAL A 132 19.23 -7.96 -7.36
CA VAL A 132 18.01 -8.35 -6.66
C VAL A 132 18.40 -8.85 -5.28
N ASP A 133 17.79 -8.29 -4.24
CA ASP A 133 17.93 -8.85 -2.90
C ASP A 133 17.16 -10.18 -2.86
N GLN A 134 17.82 -11.25 -2.44
CA GLN A 134 17.16 -12.55 -2.26
C GLN A 134 15.97 -12.43 -1.28
N GLN A 135 16.08 -11.51 -0.31
CA GLN A 135 15.02 -11.25 0.65
C GLN A 135 13.78 -10.62 0.01
N ASP A 136 13.97 -9.68 -0.93
CA ASP A 136 12.85 -9.05 -1.66
C ASP A 136 12.09 -10.11 -2.50
N VAL A 137 12.80 -11.08 -3.07
CA VAL A 137 12.21 -12.19 -3.85
C VAL A 137 11.39 -13.14 -2.98
N GLU A 138 11.93 -13.51 -1.81
CA GLU A 138 11.23 -14.34 -0.84
C GLU A 138 9.95 -13.65 -0.32
N ASP A 139 10.02 -12.35 -0.05
CA ASP A 139 8.88 -11.57 0.42
C ASP A 139 7.77 -11.49 -0.63
N LEU A 140 8.11 -11.23 -1.89
CA LEU A 140 7.15 -11.21 -2.99
C LEU A 140 6.52 -12.60 -3.23
N LYS A 141 7.29 -13.67 -3.03
CA LYS A 141 6.79 -15.05 -3.11
C LYS A 141 5.79 -15.34 -2.00
N TYR A 142 6.12 -14.99 -0.75
CA TYR A 142 5.25 -15.21 0.40
C TYR A 142 3.90 -14.49 0.24
N VAL A 143 3.91 -13.24 -0.25
CA VAL A 143 2.64 -12.49 -0.43
C VAL A 143 1.80 -13.05 -1.58
N LYS A 144 2.42 -13.56 -2.65
CA LYS A 144 1.71 -14.22 -3.75
C LYS A 144 1.04 -15.52 -3.28
N GLU A 145 1.64 -16.21 -2.31
CA GLU A 145 1.14 -17.47 -1.74
C GLU A 145 0.18 -17.26 -0.56
N SER A 146 0.24 -16.13 0.15
CA SER A 146 -0.67 -15.80 1.25
C SER A 146 -2.03 -15.36 0.70
N GLU A 147 -3.03 -16.24 0.78
CA GLU A 147 -4.40 -15.98 0.34
C GLU A 147 -5.10 -14.88 1.16
N THR A 148 -5.81 -14.00 0.44
CA THR A 148 -6.87 -13.09 0.88
C THR A 148 -6.58 -12.22 2.10
N LYS A 149 -6.02 -11.03 1.84
CA LYS A 149 -6.05 -9.93 2.80
C LYS A 149 -7.48 -9.40 2.93
N ASN A 150 -7.89 -9.11 4.17
CA ASN A 150 -9.22 -8.64 4.51
C ASN A 150 -9.48 -7.26 3.88
N TYR A 151 -10.75 -6.88 3.66
CA TYR A 151 -11.07 -5.55 3.10
C TYR A 151 -10.45 -4.40 3.90
N MET A 152 -10.37 -4.54 5.23
CA MET A 152 -9.72 -3.58 6.11
C MET A 152 -8.23 -3.41 5.80
N ASP A 153 -7.55 -4.48 5.41
CA ASP A 153 -6.13 -4.41 5.06
C ASP A 153 -5.94 -3.78 3.69
N ALA A 154 -6.80 -4.10 2.71
CA ALA A 154 -6.81 -3.39 1.43
C ALA A 154 -7.03 -1.88 1.61
N LEU A 155 -7.97 -1.49 2.48
CA LEU A 155 -8.27 -0.10 2.76
C LEU A 155 -7.09 0.60 3.46
N LYS A 156 -6.46 -0.04 4.45
CA LYS A 156 -5.24 0.48 5.09
C LYS A 156 -4.12 0.68 4.07
N LEU A 157 -3.84 -0.34 3.26
CA LEU A 157 -2.80 -0.31 2.23
C LEU A 157 -3.07 0.76 1.17
N GLY A 158 -4.33 0.94 0.79
CA GLY A 158 -4.74 1.98 -0.13
C GLY A 158 -4.62 3.39 0.44
N LEU A 159 -4.93 3.58 1.73
CA LEU A 159 -4.78 4.86 2.41
C LEU A 159 -3.30 5.23 2.63
N THR A 160 -2.45 4.26 2.96
CA THR A 160 -1.00 4.49 3.12
C THR A 160 -0.30 4.65 1.77
N GLY A 161 -0.85 4.07 0.70
CA GLY A 161 -0.25 4.04 -0.64
C GLY A 161 1.04 3.21 -0.73
N LYS A 162 1.44 2.59 0.38
CA LYS A 162 2.69 1.86 0.54
C LYS A 162 2.50 0.64 1.42
N ILE A 163 3.24 -0.40 1.10
CA ILE A 163 3.33 -1.62 1.90
C ILE A 163 4.79 -1.92 2.24
N GLN A 164 5.03 -2.20 3.51
CA GLN A 164 6.28 -2.78 3.97
C GLN A 164 5.99 -4.22 4.40
N LEU A 165 6.72 -5.18 3.84
CA LEU A 165 6.50 -6.60 4.13
C LEU A 165 7.21 -7.06 5.41
N ARG A 166 8.19 -6.28 5.90
CA ARG A 166 8.95 -6.49 7.13
C ARG A 166 9.23 -5.17 7.82
N GLU A 167 9.45 -5.17 9.15
CA GLU A 167 9.67 -3.95 9.95
C GLU A 167 10.86 -3.08 9.48
N ASN A 168 11.84 -3.65 8.76
CA ASN A 168 12.97 -2.94 8.17
C ASN A 168 13.17 -3.27 6.67
N GLY A 169 12.11 -3.72 5.99
CA GLY A 169 12.16 -4.14 4.58
C GLY A 169 11.99 -2.98 3.60
N THR A 170 12.10 -3.30 2.31
CA THR A 170 11.82 -2.38 1.19
C THR A 170 10.34 -1.97 1.21
N GLU A 171 10.06 -0.67 1.02
CA GLU A 171 8.70 -0.17 0.78
C GLU A 171 8.31 -0.39 -0.68
N TYR A 172 7.11 -0.91 -0.90
CA TYR A 172 6.52 -1.10 -2.22
C TYR A 172 5.30 -0.22 -2.40
N ASP A 173 5.10 0.29 -3.61
CA ASP A 173 3.93 1.11 -3.93
C ASP A 173 2.66 0.27 -3.99
N VAL A 174 1.55 0.83 -3.52
CA VAL A 174 0.22 0.23 -3.60
C VAL A 174 -0.65 1.09 -4.51
N LEU A 175 -1.20 0.48 -5.56
CA LEU A 175 -2.26 1.05 -6.37
C LEU A 175 -3.57 0.33 -6.09
N VAL A 176 -4.63 1.12 -5.92
CA VAL A 176 -5.98 0.61 -5.77
C VAL A 176 -6.79 0.96 -7.02
N GLU A 177 -7.51 -0.04 -7.53
CA GLU A 177 -8.39 0.06 -8.69
C GLU A 177 -9.83 -0.38 -8.32
N GLY A 178 -10.82 0.06 -9.09
CA GLY A 178 -12.24 -0.23 -8.88
C GLY A 178 -12.89 0.63 -7.79
N ASP A 179 -14.00 0.13 -7.22
CA ASP A 179 -14.81 0.86 -6.23
C ASP A 179 -14.03 1.30 -4.98
N LEU A 180 -13.03 0.50 -4.53
CA LEU A 180 -12.20 0.81 -3.37
C LEU A 180 -11.43 2.13 -3.56
N LYS A 181 -11.02 2.44 -4.80
CA LYS A 181 -10.32 3.69 -5.12
C LYS A 181 -11.20 4.90 -4.79
N GLY A 182 -12.47 4.86 -5.17
CA GLY A 182 -13.41 5.94 -4.87
C GLY A 182 -13.62 6.14 -3.37
N ILE A 183 -13.57 5.07 -2.57
CA ILE A 183 -13.65 5.14 -1.11
C ILE A 183 -12.39 5.79 -0.53
N ILE A 184 -11.21 5.39 -0.99
CA ILE A 184 -9.93 5.97 -0.55
C ILE A 184 -9.85 7.46 -0.89
N GLU A 185 -10.19 7.84 -2.12
CA GLU A 185 -10.20 9.25 -2.56
C GLU A 185 -11.20 10.08 -1.76
N ARG A 186 -12.37 9.51 -1.40
CA ARG A 186 -13.33 10.17 -0.50
C ARG A 186 -12.78 10.37 0.90
N ILE A 187 -12.05 9.40 1.44
CA ILE A 187 -11.43 9.52 2.78
C ILE A 187 -10.27 10.53 2.76
N GLN A 188 -9.44 10.48 1.72
CA GLN A 188 -8.30 11.39 1.56
C GLN A 188 -8.74 12.84 1.28
N SER A 189 -9.92 13.05 0.70
CA SER A 189 -10.47 14.39 0.46
C SER A 189 -11.17 15.00 1.68
N ILE A 190 -11.21 14.31 2.82
CA ILE A 190 -11.69 14.86 4.09
C ILE A 190 -10.62 15.78 4.67
N ASP A 191 -10.52 17.00 4.14
CA ASP A 191 -9.62 18.04 4.66
C ASP A 191 -10.16 18.64 5.97
N ALA A 192 -11.47 18.86 6.03
CA ALA A 192 -12.17 19.38 7.20
C ALA A 192 -13.65 18.98 7.16
N PHE A 193 -14.25 18.81 8.34
CA PHE A 193 -15.70 18.65 8.44
C PHE A 193 -16.39 19.99 8.26
N GLU A 194 -17.40 20.00 7.39
CA GLU A 194 -18.29 21.15 7.25
C GLU A 194 -19.02 21.36 8.58
N GLN A 195 -18.93 22.55 9.16
CA GLN A 195 -19.59 22.86 10.42
C GLN A 195 -21.10 22.76 10.24
N ILE A 196 -21.73 21.89 11.04
CA ILE A 196 -23.17 21.72 11.02
C ILE A 196 -23.76 22.48 12.19
N HIS A 197 -24.87 23.18 11.96
CA HIS A 197 -25.62 23.87 13.01
C HIS A 197 -26.75 22.98 13.54
N CYS A 198 -27.11 23.19 14.81
CA CYS A 198 -28.26 22.52 15.41
C CYS A 198 -29.54 22.88 14.62
N PRO A 199 -30.40 21.90 14.26
CA PRO A 199 -31.63 22.19 13.51
C PRO A 199 -32.56 23.09 14.34
N PRO A 200 -33.21 24.10 13.73
CA PRO A 200 -34.11 25.01 14.43
C PRO A 200 -35.30 24.32 15.11
N SER A 201 -35.71 23.13 14.64
CA SER A 201 -36.76 22.34 15.29
C SER A 201 -36.34 21.64 16.58
N PHE A 202 -35.05 21.67 16.93
CA PHE A 202 -34.55 21.09 18.18
C PHE A 202 -34.94 21.97 19.38
N ASN A 203 -35.76 21.42 20.28
CA ASN A 203 -36.19 22.12 21.49
C ASN A 203 -35.18 21.92 22.63
N GLY A 204 -34.21 22.83 22.72
CA GLY A 204 -33.15 22.83 23.72
C GLY A 204 -31.85 23.41 23.16
N GLU A 205 -30.80 23.38 23.96
CA GLU A 205 -29.46 23.83 23.54
C GLU A 205 -28.49 22.65 23.58
N LEU A 206 -27.76 22.44 22.48
CA LEU A 206 -26.68 21.46 22.44
C LEU A 206 -25.46 22.03 23.15
N ARG A 207 -24.85 21.22 24.02
CA ARG A 207 -23.52 21.54 24.56
C ARG A 207 -22.48 21.48 23.45
N HIS A 208 -21.36 22.18 23.63
CA HIS A 208 -20.31 22.28 22.61
C HIS A 208 -19.87 20.91 22.06
N TYR A 209 -19.62 19.93 22.94
CA TYR A 209 -19.24 18.59 22.52
C TYR A 209 -20.36 17.84 21.75
N GLN A 210 -21.64 18.11 22.04
CA GLN A 210 -22.78 17.54 21.31
C GLN A 210 -22.91 18.18 19.93
N GLN A 211 -22.59 19.47 19.79
CA GLN A 211 -22.51 20.14 18.50
C GLN A 211 -21.39 19.55 17.64
N THR A 212 -20.24 19.28 18.24
CA THR A 212 -19.13 18.58 17.57
C THR A 212 -19.55 17.18 17.13
N ALA A 213 -20.24 16.42 18.00
CA ALA A 213 -20.76 15.10 17.65
C ALA A 213 -21.76 15.16 16.50
N LEU A 214 -22.70 16.12 16.51
CA LEU A 214 -23.65 16.33 15.40
C LEU A 214 -22.92 16.63 14.09
N THR A 215 -21.94 17.53 14.12
CA THR A 215 -21.10 17.88 12.97
C THR A 215 -20.41 16.63 12.42
N TRP A 216 -19.76 15.86 13.28
CA TRP A 216 -19.09 14.62 12.88
C TRP A 216 -20.08 13.61 12.26
N MET A 217 -21.19 13.31 12.93
CA MET A 217 -22.18 12.32 12.47
C MET A 217 -22.75 12.67 11.10
N VAL A 218 -23.11 13.93 10.87
CA VAL A 218 -23.65 14.38 9.58
C VAL A 218 -22.61 14.27 8.47
N ASN A 219 -21.36 14.66 8.73
CA ASN A 219 -20.29 14.52 7.74
C ASN A 219 -20.02 13.04 7.43
N MET A 220 -19.97 12.16 8.44
CA MET A 220 -19.82 10.72 8.23
C MET A 220 -20.96 10.13 7.38
N ILE A 221 -22.20 10.54 7.61
CA ILE A 221 -23.34 10.12 6.78
C ILE A 221 -23.22 10.67 5.34
N LYS A 222 -22.77 11.92 5.15
CA LYS A 222 -22.47 12.48 3.81
C LYS A 222 -21.40 11.67 3.07
N PHE A 223 -20.44 11.10 3.80
CA PHE A 223 -19.44 10.18 3.26
C PHE A 223 -19.93 8.72 3.16
N ASN A 224 -21.21 8.46 3.44
CA ASN A 224 -21.83 7.14 3.43
C ASN A 224 -21.23 6.15 4.45
N PHE A 225 -20.61 6.64 5.52
CA PHE A 225 -20.12 5.80 6.60
C PHE A 225 -21.22 5.49 7.63
N GLY A 226 -21.14 4.31 8.23
CA GLY A 226 -21.87 3.98 9.45
C GLY A 226 -21.32 4.73 10.65
N LEU A 227 -22.14 4.88 11.69
CA LEU A 227 -21.78 5.57 12.92
C LEU A 227 -21.67 4.58 14.08
N CYS A 228 -20.57 4.65 14.84
CA CYS A 228 -20.47 4.02 16.15
C CYS A 228 -20.19 5.12 17.17
N LEU A 229 -21.23 5.50 17.92
CA LEU A 229 -21.15 6.55 18.92
C LEU A 229 -20.78 5.94 20.28
N ALA A 230 -19.48 5.88 20.55
CA ALA A 230 -18.89 5.26 21.74
C ALA A 230 -18.56 6.27 22.85
N ASP A 231 -19.28 7.39 22.93
CA ASP A 231 -19.15 8.38 24.01
C ASP A 231 -19.42 7.75 25.39
N ASP A 232 -18.81 8.31 26.43
CA ASP A 232 -19.07 7.91 27.82
C ASP A 232 -20.56 7.97 28.20
N MET A 233 -20.94 7.17 29.20
CA MET A 233 -22.30 7.18 29.74
C MET A 233 -22.60 8.55 30.37
N GLY A 234 -23.81 9.08 30.14
CA GLY A 234 -24.24 10.38 30.67
C GLY A 234 -23.92 11.60 29.79
N LEU A 235 -23.15 11.47 28.71
CA LEU A 235 -22.88 12.58 27.78
C LEU A 235 -24.09 12.99 26.92
N GLY A 236 -25.18 12.21 26.95
CA GLY A 236 -26.41 12.52 26.22
C GLY A 236 -26.38 12.07 24.76
N LYS A 237 -25.92 10.84 24.50
CA LYS A 237 -25.96 10.21 23.17
C LYS A 237 -27.36 10.24 22.54
N THR A 238 -28.41 10.03 23.34
CA THR A 238 -29.80 10.14 22.88
C THR A 238 -30.12 11.53 22.34
N ILE A 239 -29.66 12.58 23.01
CA ILE A 239 -29.84 13.97 22.55
C ILE A 239 -29.12 14.19 21.22
N GLN A 240 -27.89 13.70 21.09
CA GLN A 240 -27.12 13.79 19.85
C GLN A 240 -27.84 13.07 18.68
N ILE A 241 -28.39 11.87 18.92
CA ILE A 241 -29.16 11.13 17.90
C ILE A 241 -30.45 11.87 17.53
N ILE A 242 -31.19 12.44 18.50
CA ILE A 242 -32.39 13.23 18.20
C ILE A 242 -32.05 14.44 17.32
N ALA A 243 -30.99 15.18 17.65
CA ALA A 243 -30.53 16.32 16.86
C ALA A 243 -30.14 15.90 15.43
N LEU A 244 -29.47 14.75 15.28
CA LEU A 244 -29.15 14.18 13.97
C LEU A 244 -30.41 13.84 13.16
N LEU A 245 -31.40 13.19 13.77
CA LEU A 245 -32.63 12.81 13.08
C LEU A 245 -33.45 14.03 12.63
N LEU A 246 -33.52 15.08 13.47
CA LEU A 246 -34.15 16.33 13.10
C LEU A 246 -33.42 17.02 11.95
N TYR A 247 -32.08 17.06 12.00
CA TYR A 247 -31.26 17.60 10.91
C TYR A 247 -31.54 16.87 9.59
N LEU A 248 -31.57 15.53 9.60
CA LEU A 248 -31.86 14.74 8.40
C LEU A 248 -33.29 15.00 7.88
N LYS A 249 -34.27 15.10 8.77
CA LYS A 249 -35.67 15.38 8.42
C LYS A 249 -35.84 16.75 7.74
N GLU A 250 -35.14 17.77 8.23
CA GLU A 250 -35.16 19.11 7.63
C GLU A 250 -34.38 19.18 6.32
N THR A 251 -33.26 18.45 6.22
CA THR A 251 -32.42 18.41 5.01
C THR A 251 -33.11 17.68 3.85
N TYR A 252 -33.90 16.64 4.15
CA TYR A 252 -34.57 15.80 3.16
C TYR A 252 -36.10 15.78 3.34
N PRO A 253 -36.79 16.93 3.18
CA PRO A 253 -38.21 17.08 3.55
C PRO A 253 -39.16 16.21 2.71
N HIS A 254 -38.77 15.87 1.48
CA HIS A 254 -39.58 15.09 0.55
C HIS A 254 -39.34 13.58 0.65
N ASN A 255 -38.31 13.14 1.37
CA ASN A 255 -38.01 11.73 1.58
C ASN A 255 -37.27 11.52 2.91
N PRO A 256 -37.94 11.74 4.06
CA PRO A 256 -37.29 11.62 5.36
C PRO A 256 -36.93 10.18 5.73
N GLY A 257 -37.46 9.18 4.99
CA GLY A 257 -37.33 7.77 5.33
C GLY A 257 -38.03 7.40 6.64
N GLY A 258 -37.97 6.12 7.01
CA GLY A 258 -38.37 5.63 8.32
C GLY A 258 -37.15 5.39 9.20
N VAL A 259 -37.27 5.67 10.50
CA VAL A 259 -36.20 5.42 11.49
C VAL A 259 -36.65 4.31 12.43
N LEU A 260 -35.84 3.26 12.56
CA LEU A 260 -36.02 2.20 13.54
C LEU A 260 -35.02 2.38 14.67
N ILE A 261 -35.51 2.52 15.90
CA ILE A 261 -34.69 2.55 17.10
C ILE A 261 -34.92 1.24 17.85
N VAL A 262 -33.84 0.48 18.06
CA VAL A 262 -33.87 -0.75 18.86
C VAL A 262 -33.13 -0.47 20.16
N CYS A 263 -33.80 -0.69 21.28
CA CYS A 263 -33.23 -0.54 22.61
C CYS A 263 -33.61 -1.75 23.48
N PRO A 264 -32.81 -2.08 24.51
CA PRO A 264 -33.21 -3.03 25.54
C PRO A 264 -34.57 -2.67 26.15
N THR A 265 -35.33 -3.66 26.62
CA THR A 265 -36.65 -3.46 27.22
C THR A 265 -36.65 -2.66 28.52
N SER A 266 -35.48 -2.45 29.12
CA SER A 266 -35.28 -1.83 30.44
C SER A 266 -34.92 -0.34 30.41
N ILE A 267 -34.92 0.29 29.23
CA ILE A 267 -34.61 1.72 29.03
C ILE A 267 -35.87 2.56 29.06
#